data_AF-A0A354G0B8-F1
#
_entry.id   AF-A0A354G0B8-F1
#
_cell.length_a   1.000
_cell.length_b   1.000
_cell.length_c   1.000
_cell.angle_alpha   90.00
_cell.angle_beta   90.00
_cell.angle_gamma   90.00
#
_symmetry.space_group_name_H-M   'P 1'
#
loop_
_entity.id
_entity.type
_entity.pdbx_description
1 polymer ?
#
loop_
_entity_poly.entity_id
_entity_poly.type
_entity_poly.pdbx_seq_one_letter_code
_entity_poly.pdbx_strand_id
1 'polypeptide(L)'
;MDKKSKILLWFLALLIIASVGATYWRIMVKKDYVIEAQIDCDPYEDACFVWECDPESTVEGEACTGDPELDVWYFSVAARKAANIPLCNPETDEDCDPWTCEDGEKKCSETFCSEELMAAQYASACVDPIQFVIDNPVEEDVVECEESDEECLALQSDEIICDLEEDPTCVIDDMVATEDEGESESAEFDVTE
;
A
#
# COMPACT_ATOMS: atom_id res chain seq x y z
N MET A 1 -22.34 -55.14 -17.42
CA MET A 1 -22.94 -53.88 -16.91
C MET A 1 -24.40 -53.83 -17.31
N ASP A 2 -25.27 -53.94 -16.33
CA ASP A 2 -26.72 -53.85 -16.54
C ASP A 2 -27.11 -52.45 -17.04
N LYS A 3 -28.21 -52.38 -17.80
CA LYS A 3 -28.75 -51.11 -18.32
C LYS A 3 -28.99 -50.09 -17.19
N LYS A 4 -29.35 -50.56 -16.01
CA LYS A 4 -29.54 -49.73 -14.80
C LYS A 4 -28.24 -49.11 -14.29
N SER A 5 -27.15 -49.88 -14.22
CA SER A 5 -25.83 -49.36 -13.83
C SER A 5 -25.28 -48.34 -14.83
N LYS A 6 -25.53 -48.52 -16.14
CA LYS A 6 -25.10 -47.54 -17.15
C LYS A 6 -25.81 -46.19 -16.97
N ILE A 7 -27.10 -46.20 -16.68
CA ILE A 7 -27.88 -44.98 -16.40
C ILE A 7 -27.35 -44.27 -15.16
N LEU A 8 -27.11 -44.99 -14.06
CA LEU A 8 -26.55 -44.39 -12.84
C LEU A 8 -25.16 -43.77 -13.09
N LEU A 9 -24.29 -44.45 -13.84
CA LEU A 9 -22.98 -43.91 -14.19
C LEU A 9 -23.06 -42.66 -15.07
N TRP A 10 -24.03 -42.60 -15.99
CA TRP A 10 -24.22 -41.43 -16.84
C TRP A 10 -24.72 -40.22 -16.03
N PHE A 11 -25.68 -40.43 -15.12
CA PHE A 11 -26.11 -39.40 -14.19
C PHE A 11 -24.98 -38.92 -13.26
N LEU A 12 -24.18 -39.85 -12.74
CA LEU A 12 -23.01 -39.51 -11.92
C LEU A 12 -22.00 -38.66 -12.71
N ALA A 13 -21.69 -39.05 -13.95
CA ALA A 13 -20.79 -38.29 -14.80
C ALA A 13 -21.32 -36.88 -15.09
N LEU A 14 -22.63 -36.75 -15.36
CA LEU A 14 -23.25 -35.45 -15.59
C LEU A 14 -23.20 -34.56 -14.34
N LEU A 15 -23.43 -35.11 -13.15
CA LEU A 15 -23.30 -34.37 -11.89
C LEU A 15 -21.87 -33.90 -11.65
N ILE A 16 -20.87 -34.73 -11.95
CA ILE A 16 -19.45 -34.34 -11.84
C ILE A 16 -19.15 -33.19 -12.80
N ILE A 17 -19.56 -33.29 -14.07
CA ILE A 17 -19.34 -32.23 -15.06
C ILE A 17 -20.06 -30.93 -14.65
N ALA A 18 -21.31 -31.03 -14.17
CA ALA A 18 -22.05 -29.88 -13.70
C ALA A 18 -21.39 -29.22 -12.48
N SER A 19 -20.88 -30.01 -11.53
CA SER A 19 -20.15 -29.51 -10.36
C SER A 19 -18.86 -28.81 -10.77
N VAL A 20 -18.04 -29.43 -11.63
CA VAL A 20 -16.79 -28.82 -12.11
C VAL A 20 -17.07 -27.57 -12.92
N GLY A 21 -18.09 -27.60 -13.79
CA GLY A 21 -18.50 -26.44 -14.58
C GLY A 21 -18.97 -25.27 -13.73
N ALA A 22 -19.74 -25.53 -12.66
CA ALA A 22 -20.18 -24.50 -11.73
C ALA A 22 -19.00 -23.86 -10.97
N THR A 23 -18.04 -24.66 -10.52
CA THR A 23 -16.81 -24.16 -9.86
C THR A 23 -15.94 -23.37 -10.83
N TYR A 24 -15.72 -23.89 -12.04
CA TYR A 24 -14.95 -23.21 -13.08
C TYR A 24 -15.55 -21.84 -13.40
N TRP A 25 -16.87 -21.77 -13.57
CA TRP A 25 -17.56 -20.51 -13.81
C TRP A 25 -17.40 -19.52 -12.66
N ARG A 26 -17.46 -19.99 -11.40
CA ARG A 26 -17.28 -19.13 -10.22
C ARG A 26 -15.87 -18.55 -10.12
N ILE A 27 -14.84 -19.36 -10.39
CA ILE A 27 -13.44 -18.94 -10.25
C ILE A 27 -13.02 -18.13 -11.48
N MET A 28 -13.16 -18.68 -12.69
CA MET A 28 -12.57 -18.07 -13.89
C MET A 28 -13.41 -16.93 -14.46
N VAL A 29 -14.73 -17.01 -14.38
CA VAL A 29 -15.62 -16.01 -15.00
C VAL A 29 -16.04 -14.95 -13.99
N LYS A 30 -16.49 -15.38 -12.81
CA LYS A 30 -16.90 -14.46 -11.74
C LYS A 30 -15.75 -13.90 -10.91
N LYS A 31 -14.52 -14.42 -11.07
CA LYS A 31 -13.33 -14.03 -10.31
C LYS A 31 -13.61 -13.93 -8.81
N ASP A 32 -14.35 -14.91 -8.27
CA ASP A 32 -14.81 -14.91 -6.88
C ASP A 32 -13.77 -15.52 -5.94
N TYR A 33 -12.56 -14.95 -5.97
CA TYR A 33 -11.43 -15.26 -5.09
C TYR A 33 -10.72 -13.96 -4.72
N VAL A 34 -9.94 -14.00 -3.64
CA VAL A 34 -9.10 -12.87 -3.20
C VAL A 34 -7.70 -13.12 -3.73
N ILE A 35 -7.06 -12.06 -4.22
CA ILE A 35 -5.65 -12.04 -4.57
C ILE A 35 -4.95 -11.24 -3.49
N GLU A 36 -3.83 -11.78 -3.00
CA GLU A 36 -2.89 -11.10 -2.14
C GLU A 36 -1.65 -10.78 -2.97
N ALA A 37 -1.17 -9.56 -2.88
CA ALA A 37 0.04 -9.11 -3.55
C ALA A 37 0.86 -8.23 -2.61
N GLN A 38 2.17 -8.30 -2.78
CA GLN A 38 3.07 -7.32 -2.19
C GLN A 38 2.99 -6.05 -3.05
N ILE A 39 2.83 -4.92 -2.40
CA ILE A 39 2.77 -3.60 -3.03
C ILE A 39 3.81 -2.69 -2.38
N ASP A 40 4.20 -1.64 -3.08
CA ASP A 40 5.14 -0.66 -2.56
C ASP A 40 4.56 -0.01 -1.30
N CYS A 41 5.43 0.18 -0.31
CA CYS A 41 5.07 0.77 0.97
C CYS A 41 6.10 1.84 1.31
N ASP A 42 5.62 3.01 1.72
CA ASP A 42 6.49 4.13 2.07
C ASP A 42 7.01 3.98 3.50
N PRO A 43 8.32 3.71 3.70
CA PRO A 43 8.88 3.54 5.04
C PRO A 43 8.95 4.85 5.85
N TYR A 44 8.73 6.01 5.24
CA TYR A 44 8.65 7.29 5.96
C TYR A 44 7.29 7.50 6.64
N GLU A 45 6.23 6.90 6.10
CA GLU A 45 4.86 7.09 6.57
C GLU A 45 4.31 5.84 7.29
N ASP A 46 4.63 4.65 6.78
CA ASP A 46 3.98 3.40 7.14
C ASP A 46 4.93 2.30 7.67
N ALA A 47 4.41 1.44 8.54
CA ALA A 47 5.14 0.31 9.09
C ALA A 47 5.27 -0.83 8.06
N CYS A 48 6.19 -0.71 7.12
CA CYS A 48 6.40 -1.68 6.04
C CYS A 48 7.08 -2.98 6.48
N PHE A 49 6.80 -4.06 5.74
CA PHE A 49 7.60 -5.28 5.80
C PHE A 49 8.92 -5.02 5.07
N VAL A 50 10.00 -5.57 5.61
CA VAL A 50 11.33 -5.52 4.99
C VAL A 50 11.64 -6.87 4.36
N TRP A 51 12.08 -6.85 3.11
CA TRP A 51 12.73 -7.98 2.48
C TRP A 51 14.18 -7.60 2.14
N GLU A 52 15.12 -8.49 2.45
CA GLU A 52 16.53 -8.32 2.16
C GLU A 52 16.97 -9.47 1.24
N CYS A 53 17.82 -9.17 0.27
CA CYS A 53 18.41 -10.16 -0.61
C CYS A 53 19.24 -11.20 0.17
N ASP A 54 19.38 -12.40 -0.40
CA ASP A 54 20.25 -13.43 0.17
C ASP A 54 21.68 -13.28 -0.40
N PRO A 55 22.69 -12.98 0.44
CA PRO A 55 24.06 -12.79 -0.03
C PRO A 55 24.71 -14.08 -0.57
N GLU A 56 24.15 -15.25 -0.27
CA GLU A 56 24.63 -16.53 -0.81
C GLU A 56 23.88 -16.96 -2.08
N SER A 57 22.77 -16.29 -2.43
CA SER A 57 22.00 -16.62 -3.62
C SER A 57 22.75 -16.22 -4.89
N THR A 58 22.61 -17.05 -5.92
CA THR A 58 23.13 -16.81 -7.27
C THR A 58 22.01 -16.69 -8.30
N VAL A 59 20.76 -16.61 -7.82
CA VAL A 59 19.56 -16.48 -8.64
C VAL A 59 19.30 -14.99 -8.86
N GLU A 60 19.12 -14.60 -10.12
CA GLU A 60 18.73 -13.24 -10.50
C GLU A 60 17.43 -12.85 -9.78
N GLY A 61 17.43 -11.72 -9.08
CA GLY A 61 16.31 -11.24 -8.26
C GLY A 61 16.35 -11.67 -6.79
N GLU A 62 17.27 -12.55 -6.40
CA GLU A 62 17.52 -12.93 -5.00
C GLU A 62 18.96 -12.66 -4.56
N ALA A 63 19.89 -12.62 -5.52
CA ALA A 63 21.29 -12.31 -5.27
C ALA A 63 21.47 -10.82 -4.98
N CYS A 64 22.21 -10.53 -3.91
CA CYS A 64 22.61 -9.17 -3.57
C CYS A 64 23.54 -8.56 -4.62
N THR A 65 23.29 -7.31 -4.95
CA THR A 65 24.07 -6.49 -5.87
C THR A 65 25.27 -5.82 -5.17
N GLY A 66 25.23 -5.71 -3.84
CA GLY A 66 26.20 -5.00 -3.02
C GLY A 66 25.85 -3.54 -2.80
N ASP A 67 24.71 -3.09 -3.32
CA ASP A 67 24.13 -1.77 -3.12
C ASP A 67 22.91 -1.89 -2.19
N PRO A 68 22.96 -1.35 -0.96
CA PRO A 68 21.87 -1.49 0.01
C PRO A 68 20.52 -0.99 -0.49
N GLU A 69 20.47 0.03 -1.37
CA GLU A 69 19.20 0.55 -1.89
C GLU A 69 18.53 -0.40 -2.89
N LEU A 70 19.33 -1.25 -3.54
CA LEU A 70 18.86 -2.27 -4.48
C LEU A 70 18.73 -3.65 -3.84
N ASP A 71 19.18 -3.79 -2.61
CA ASP A 71 19.28 -5.04 -1.86
C ASP A 71 18.24 -5.13 -0.72
N VAL A 72 17.49 -4.04 -0.48
CA VAL A 72 16.44 -3.93 0.54
C VAL A 72 15.16 -3.38 -0.10
N TRP A 73 14.03 -4.01 0.20
CA TRP A 73 12.72 -3.61 -0.31
C TRP A 73 11.71 -3.48 0.83
N TYR A 74 10.94 -2.39 0.80
CA TYR A 74 9.87 -2.10 1.74
C TYR A 74 8.53 -2.36 1.07
N PHE A 75 7.71 -3.23 1.65
CA PHE A 75 6.44 -3.61 1.04
C PHE A 75 5.32 -3.73 2.07
N SER A 76 4.08 -3.54 1.62
CA SER A 76 2.88 -3.91 2.35
C SER A 76 2.18 -5.05 1.59
N VAL A 77 1.16 -5.65 2.20
CA VAL A 77 0.38 -6.72 1.55
C VAL A 77 -1.04 -6.28 1.34
N ALA A 78 -1.42 -6.07 0.08
CA ALA A 78 -2.78 -5.78 -0.31
C ALA A 78 -3.54 -7.06 -0.64
N ALA A 79 -4.74 -7.20 -0.09
CA ALA A 79 -5.66 -8.27 -0.38
C ALA A 79 -6.94 -7.70 -0.98
N ARG A 80 -7.25 -8.07 -2.23
CA ARG A 80 -8.44 -7.57 -2.95
C ARG A 80 -9.16 -8.66 -3.71
N LYS A 81 -10.47 -8.49 -3.90
CA LYS A 81 -11.25 -9.42 -4.72
C LYS A 81 -10.85 -9.30 -6.19
N ALA A 82 -10.49 -10.42 -6.82
CA ALA A 82 -10.03 -10.47 -8.21
C ALA A 82 -11.03 -9.90 -9.23
N ALA A 83 -12.33 -9.91 -8.91
CA ALA A 83 -13.38 -9.31 -9.74
C ALA A 83 -13.33 -7.78 -9.80
N ASN A 84 -12.73 -7.14 -8.79
CA ASN A 84 -12.69 -5.70 -8.63
C ASN A 84 -11.34 -5.09 -9.04
N ILE A 85 -10.32 -5.92 -9.25
CA ILE A 85 -9.00 -5.47 -9.71
C ILE A 85 -9.12 -5.07 -11.19
N PRO A 86 -8.83 -3.80 -11.55
CA PRO A 86 -8.85 -3.35 -12.94
C PRO A 86 -7.74 -4.01 -13.76
N LEU A 87 -7.94 -4.08 -15.07
CA LEU A 87 -6.90 -4.53 -15.99
C LEU A 87 -6.04 -3.31 -16.38
N CYS A 88 -4.91 -3.15 -15.71
CA CYS A 88 -3.94 -2.11 -16.04
C CYS A 88 -3.20 -2.46 -17.33
N ASN A 89 -3.15 -1.54 -18.29
CA ASN A 89 -2.34 -1.67 -19.49
C ASN A 89 -1.17 -0.66 -19.41
N PRO A 90 0.08 -1.14 -19.24
CA PRO A 90 1.22 -0.24 -19.04
C PRO A 90 1.53 0.62 -20.27
N GLU A 91 1.00 0.30 -21.45
CA GLU A 91 1.20 1.12 -22.66
C GLU A 91 0.24 2.32 -22.75
N THR A 92 -0.86 2.32 -21.98
CA THR A 92 -1.94 3.32 -22.14
C THR A 92 -2.43 3.93 -20.84
N ASP A 93 -2.08 3.34 -19.70
CA ASP A 93 -2.62 3.69 -18.39
C ASP A 93 -1.48 3.69 -17.37
N GLU A 94 -0.82 4.85 -17.26
CA GLU A 94 0.32 5.06 -16.35
C GLU A 94 -0.13 5.25 -14.90
N ASP A 95 -1.37 5.73 -14.69
CA ASP A 95 -1.95 6.03 -13.37
C ASP A 95 -2.81 4.89 -12.83
N CYS A 96 -2.67 3.68 -13.37
CA CYS A 96 -3.47 2.55 -12.92
C CYS A 96 -2.97 2.05 -11.56
N ASP A 97 -3.75 2.31 -10.51
CA ASP A 97 -3.57 1.70 -9.20
C ASP A 97 -4.59 0.56 -9.00
N PRO A 98 -4.19 -0.72 -9.24
CA PRO A 98 -5.08 -1.85 -9.09
C PRO A 98 -5.37 -2.22 -7.62
N TRP A 99 -4.64 -1.64 -6.67
CA TRP A 99 -4.66 -2.05 -5.27
C TRP A 99 -5.38 -1.06 -4.35
N THR A 100 -5.66 0.17 -4.81
CA THR A 100 -6.54 1.08 -4.06
C THR A 100 -7.92 0.46 -3.81
N CYS A 101 -8.35 0.47 -2.54
CA CYS A 101 -9.68 0.03 -2.16
C CYS A 101 -10.71 1.14 -2.38
N GLU A 102 -11.84 0.81 -3.00
CA GLU A 102 -12.98 1.74 -3.07
C GLU A 102 -13.73 1.78 -1.72
N ASP A 103 -14.41 2.90 -1.45
CA ASP A 103 -15.23 3.06 -0.25
C ASP A 103 -16.28 1.97 -0.12
N GLY A 104 -16.22 1.21 0.99
CA GLY A 104 -17.14 0.12 1.27
C GLY A 104 -16.91 -1.15 0.44
N GLU A 105 -15.76 -1.27 -0.23
CA GLU A 105 -15.39 -2.48 -0.96
C GLU A 105 -15.24 -3.67 -0.01
N LYS A 106 -15.97 -4.76 -0.30
CA LYS A 106 -15.91 -5.98 0.52
C LYS A 106 -14.67 -6.78 0.18
N LYS A 107 -13.93 -7.19 1.21
CA LYS A 107 -12.69 -7.99 1.09
C LYS A 107 -11.59 -7.24 0.32
N CYS A 108 -11.47 -5.95 0.61
CA CYS A 108 -10.31 -5.15 0.29
C CYS A 108 -9.65 -4.78 1.63
N SER A 109 -8.36 -5.05 1.76
CA SER A 109 -7.60 -4.72 2.96
C SER A 109 -6.13 -4.59 2.63
N GLU A 110 -5.49 -3.61 3.24
CA GLU A 110 -4.05 -3.48 3.25
C GLU A 110 -3.52 -3.91 4.62
N THR A 111 -2.43 -4.67 4.60
CA THR A 111 -1.82 -5.24 5.79
C THR A 111 -0.39 -4.73 5.88
N PHE A 112 -0.14 -3.96 6.92
CA PHE A 112 1.18 -3.47 7.28
C PHE A 112 1.91 -4.47 8.19
N CYS A 113 3.20 -4.21 8.39
CA CYS A 113 4.04 -5.10 9.16
C CYS A 113 3.63 -5.19 10.62
N SER A 114 3.64 -6.41 11.12
CA SER A 114 3.52 -6.73 12.53
C SER A 114 4.30 -8.00 12.82
N GLU A 115 4.78 -8.13 14.06
CA GLU A 115 5.58 -9.29 14.48
C GLU A 115 4.88 -10.63 14.23
N GLU A 116 3.55 -10.66 14.31
CA GLU A 116 2.74 -11.86 14.10
C GLU A 116 2.68 -12.29 12.61
N LEU A 117 2.83 -11.33 11.69
CA LEU A 117 2.66 -11.54 10.26
C LEU A 117 3.97 -11.68 9.49
N MET A 118 5.10 -11.26 10.06
CA MET A 118 6.42 -11.34 9.41
C MET A 118 6.72 -12.73 8.84
N ALA A 119 6.53 -13.78 9.65
CA ALA A 119 6.81 -15.15 9.23
C ALA A 119 5.86 -15.64 8.13
N ALA A 120 4.62 -15.13 8.10
CA ALA A 120 3.64 -15.47 7.07
C ALA A 120 3.95 -14.76 5.74
N GLN A 121 4.55 -13.57 5.80
CA GLN A 121 4.91 -12.76 4.63
C GLN A 121 6.37 -12.89 4.20
N TYR A 122 7.13 -13.80 4.83
CA TYR A 122 8.55 -14.02 4.53
C TYR A 122 9.42 -12.76 4.69
N ALA A 123 9.00 -11.84 5.57
CA ALA A 123 9.73 -10.62 5.86
C ALA A 123 10.88 -10.87 6.83
N SER A 124 12.00 -10.18 6.63
CA SER A 124 13.16 -10.21 7.54
C SER A 124 12.90 -9.37 8.79
N ALA A 125 12.24 -8.22 8.63
CA ALA A 125 11.96 -7.27 9.70
C ALA A 125 10.71 -6.43 9.41
N CYS A 126 10.32 -5.61 10.39
CA CYS A 126 9.40 -4.49 10.21
C CYS A 126 10.18 -3.18 10.34
N VAL A 127 9.86 -2.19 9.51
CA VAL A 127 10.38 -0.83 9.68
C VAL A 127 9.50 -0.04 10.63
N ASP A 128 10.11 0.79 11.48
CA ASP A 128 9.43 1.82 12.27
C ASP A 128 9.60 3.16 11.54
N PRO A 129 8.51 3.82 11.10
CA PRO A 129 8.61 5.07 10.34
C PRO A 129 9.39 6.16 11.05
N ILE A 130 9.23 6.30 12.37
CA ILE A 130 9.89 7.34 13.15
C ILE A 130 11.40 7.09 13.18
N GLN A 131 11.80 5.83 13.37
CA GLN A 131 13.21 5.46 13.37
C GLN A 131 13.81 5.59 11.97
N PHE A 132 13.04 5.24 10.93
CA PHE A 132 13.47 5.33 9.54
C PHE A 132 13.81 6.76 9.12
N VAL A 133 12.95 7.72 9.48
CA VAL A 133 13.17 9.17 9.24
C VAL A 133 14.45 9.66 9.94
N ILE A 134 14.74 9.17 11.15
CA ILE A 134 15.93 9.58 11.92
C ILE A 134 17.20 9.00 11.28
N ASP A 135 17.16 7.75 10.83
CA ASP A 135 18.30 7.05 10.25
C ASP A 135 18.56 7.46 8.80
N ASN A 136 17.51 7.92 8.10
CA ASN A 136 17.55 8.40 6.72
C ASN A 136 16.92 9.79 6.67
N PRO A 137 17.58 10.83 7.20
CA PRO A 137 17.07 12.18 7.08
C PRO A 137 16.98 12.53 5.59
N VAL A 138 15.84 13.09 5.17
CA VAL A 138 15.70 13.64 3.83
C VAL A 138 16.77 14.70 3.68
N GLU A 139 17.78 14.46 2.85
CA GLU A 139 18.70 15.51 2.46
C GLU A 139 17.86 16.50 1.68
N GLU A 140 17.55 17.65 2.31
CA GLU A 140 17.07 18.80 1.56
C GLU A 140 18.16 19.10 0.54
N ASP A 141 17.89 18.76 -0.72
CA ASP A 141 18.67 19.25 -1.85
C ASP A 141 18.61 20.77 -1.77
N VAL A 142 19.58 21.36 -1.09
CA VAL A 142 19.83 22.79 -1.15
C VAL A 142 20.16 23.02 -2.61
N VAL A 143 19.17 23.47 -3.38
CA VAL A 143 19.35 23.82 -4.78
C VAL A 143 20.44 24.89 -4.79
N GLU A 144 21.68 24.49 -5.13
CA GLU A 144 22.77 25.43 -5.35
C GLU A 144 22.39 26.24 -6.60
N CYS A 145 21.68 27.35 -6.39
CA CYS A 145 21.37 28.28 -7.44
C CYS A 145 22.70 28.82 -8.00
N GLU A 146 22.94 28.63 -9.30
CA GLU A 146 24.06 29.29 -9.97
C GLU A 146 23.88 30.81 -9.81
N GLU A 147 24.96 31.55 -9.53
CA GLU A 147 24.93 33.01 -9.29
C GLU A 147 24.31 33.84 -10.44
N SER A 148 24.04 33.22 -11.60
CA SER A 148 23.41 33.85 -12.75
C SER A 148 21.90 33.62 -12.87
N ASP A 149 21.30 32.78 -12.03
CA ASP A 149 19.86 32.53 -12.04
C ASP A 149 19.14 33.38 -10.97
N GLU A 150 18.78 34.60 -11.36
CA GLU A 150 18.06 35.56 -10.50
C GLU A 150 16.67 35.06 -10.06
N GLU A 151 16.05 34.12 -10.78
CA GLU A 151 14.75 33.55 -10.41
C GLU A 151 14.90 32.46 -9.34
N CYS A 152 15.95 31.65 -9.41
CA CYS A 152 16.29 30.65 -8.37
C CYS A 152 16.68 31.31 -7.04
N LEU A 153 17.51 32.36 -7.08
CA LEU A 153 17.96 33.08 -5.89
C LEU A 153 16.82 33.80 -5.15
N ALA A 154 15.74 34.17 -5.84
CA ALA A 154 14.58 34.79 -5.22
C ALA A 154 13.78 33.81 -4.34
N LEU A 155 13.63 32.56 -4.79
CA LEU A 155 12.90 31.51 -4.04
C LEU A 155 13.68 31.04 -2.80
N GLN A 156 15.01 31.03 -2.86
CA GLN A 156 15.86 30.66 -1.73
C GLN A 156 15.80 31.68 -0.57
N SER A 157 15.29 32.89 -0.81
CA SER A 157 15.21 33.95 0.20
C SER A 157 13.91 33.99 1.00
N ASP A 158 12.88 33.22 0.60
CA ASP A 158 11.55 33.23 1.22
C ASP A 158 11.23 31.98 2.07
N GLU A 159 12.08 30.93 2.05
CA GLU A 159 11.96 29.77 2.95
C GLU A 159 13.14 29.65 3.93
N ILE A 160 12.83 29.92 5.21
CA ILE A 160 13.50 29.43 6.43
C ILE A 160 14.92 29.96 6.71
N ILE A 161 14.97 31.14 7.35
CA ILE A 161 16.00 31.42 8.38
C ILE A 161 15.29 31.43 9.73
N CYS A 162 15.20 30.27 10.37
CA CYS A 162 14.95 30.17 11.80
C CYS A 162 16.23 29.67 12.47
N ASP A 163 17.13 30.61 12.78
CA ASP A 163 18.33 30.32 13.56
C ASP A 163 17.89 30.03 15.01
N LEU A 164 17.96 28.77 15.42
CA LEU A 164 17.38 28.23 16.64
C LEU A 164 18.13 28.65 17.93
N GLU A 165 19.17 29.48 17.83
CA GLU A 165 19.99 29.89 18.98
C GLU A 165 19.59 31.22 19.63
N GLU A 166 18.71 32.05 19.03
CA GLU A 166 18.46 33.41 19.57
C GLU A 166 17.00 33.84 19.83
N ASP A 167 15.93 33.13 19.43
CA ASP A 167 14.56 33.57 19.77
C ASP A 167 13.52 32.43 19.93
N PRO A 168 12.96 32.19 21.14
CA PRO A 168 12.02 31.10 21.41
C PRO A 168 10.55 31.43 21.09
N THR A 169 10.26 32.37 20.19
CA THR A 169 8.86 32.82 19.94
C THR A 169 8.34 32.71 18.51
N CYS A 170 9.01 32.00 17.60
CA CYS A 170 8.42 31.67 16.30
C CYS A 170 7.33 30.60 16.44
N VAL A 171 6.11 31.07 16.73
CA VAL A 171 4.86 30.33 16.58
C VAL A 171 4.56 30.28 15.08
N ILE A 172 4.33 29.08 14.54
CA ILE A 172 3.78 28.88 13.21
C ILE A 172 2.35 29.43 13.24
N ASP A 173 2.16 30.64 12.72
CA ASP A 173 0.86 31.29 12.52
C ASP A 173 0.65 31.37 11.00
N ASP A 174 0.04 30.33 10.41
CA ASP A 174 -0.96 30.41 9.34
C ASP A 174 -1.18 29.05 8.66
N MET A 175 -2.25 28.36 9.05
CA MET A 175 -3.17 27.71 8.11
C MET A 175 -4.59 27.76 8.70
N VAL A 176 -5.20 28.94 8.55
CA VAL A 176 -6.66 29.21 8.59
C VAL A 176 -6.94 29.87 7.23
N ALA A 177 -7.93 29.53 6.40
CA ALA A 177 -9.25 28.93 6.53
C ALA A 177 -9.71 28.35 5.18
N THR A 178 -10.73 27.50 5.20
CA THR A 178 -11.96 27.77 4.42
C THR A 178 -13.19 27.20 5.14
N GLU A 179 -14.29 27.95 4.99
CA GLU A 179 -15.57 27.93 5.69
C GLU A 179 -16.50 26.79 5.22
N ASP A 180 -17.39 26.27 6.09
CA ASP A 180 -18.79 26.02 5.71
C ASP A 180 -19.70 25.96 6.94
N GLU A 181 -20.83 26.67 6.86
CA GLU A 181 -21.84 26.84 7.91
C GLU A 181 -22.77 25.63 8.03
N GLY A 182 -23.08 25.21 9.26
CA GLY A 182 -24.01 24.10 9.52
C GLY A 182 -24.63 24.15 10.90
N GLU A 183 -25.62 25.04 11.06
CA GLU A 183 -26.50 25.18 12.21
C GLU A 183 -27.39 23.92 12.41
N SER A 184 -27.36 23.27 13.58
CA SER A 184 -28.59 22.78 14.24
C SER A 184 -28.36 22.28 15.68
N GLU A 185 -29.09 22.96 16.56
CA GLU A 185 -29.58 22.65 17.91
C GLU A 185 -29.14 21.38 18.66
N SER A 186 -28.53 21.62 19.82
CA SER A 186 -28.30 20.69 20.91
C SER A 186 -29.59 20.36 21.67
N ALA A 187 -29.87 19.06 21.84
CA ALA A 187 -30.74 18.58 22.90
C ALA A 187 -29.90 18.30 24.16
N GLU A 188 -30.22 18.99 25.25
CA GLU A 188 -29.72 18.73 26.60
C GLU A 188 -30.02 17.28 27.03
N PHE A 189 -29.02 16.57 27.55
CA PHE A 189 -29.24 15.42 28.41
C PHE A 189 -28.37 15.54 29.67
N ASP A 190 -29.04 16.00 30.72
CA ASP A 190 -28.57 16.16 32.09
C ASP A 190 -28.32 14.80 32.74
N VAL A 191 -27.17 14.70 33.40
CA VAL A 191 -26.76 13.57 34.23
C VAL A 191 -27.40 13.71 35.60
N THR A 192 -28.24 12.77 36.01
CA THR A 192 -28.42 12.43 37.44
C THR A 192 -28.76 10.96 37.68
N GLU A 193 -27.96 10.38 38.60
CA GLU A 193 -28.09 9.12 39.38
C GLU A 193 -27.94 7.74 38.71
#